data_AF-R7V6K4-F1
#
_entry.id   AF-R7V6K4-F1
#
_cell.length_a   1.000
_cell.length_b   1.000
_cell.length_c   1.000
_cell.angle_alpha   90.00
_cell.angle_beta   90.00
_cell.angle_gamma   90.00
#
_symmetry.space_group_name_H-M   'P 1'
#
loop_
_entity.id
_entity.type
_entity.pdbx_description
1 polymer ?
#
loop_
_entity_poly.entity_id
_entity_poly.type
_entity_poly.pdbx_seq_one_letter_code
_entity_poly.pdbx_strand_id
1 'polypeptide(L)'
;KYVDLSNRGLTSVPEDIAPDVTHLYLNDNDITRIRETDFNDKYLNLADLRLQVNDITSIKSGCFKGTIIKLLNLNSNKLTSIPDLHEVSNTLTGLNLISNEITTITFDELSYLTKLTFLYLSNNHLTTLPDIAQFMPSLNKLRLKENPLDCCCSNV
;
A
#
# COMPACT_ATOMS: atom_id res chain seq x y z
N LYS A 1 -7.80 -5.85 -18.33
CA LYS A 1 -6.70 -5.60 -19.29
C LYS A 1 -5.40 -5.30 -18.55
N TYR A 2 -4.26 -5.73 -19.08
CA TYR A 2 -2.95 -5.52 -18.46
C TYR A 2 -2.23 -4.36 -19.14
N VAL A 3 -1.67 -3.43 -18.37
CA VAL A 3 -0.92 -2.26 -18.84
C VAL A 3 0.39 -2.15 -18.05
N ASP A 4 1.52 -2.13 -18.76
CA ASP A 4 2.85 -2.05 -18.17
C ASP A 4 3.57 -0.77 -18.61
N LEU A 5 3.78 0.11 -17.63
CA LEU A 5 4.43 1.40 -17.74
C LEU A 5 5.70 1.46 -16.86
N SER A 6 6.25 0.29 -16.53
CA SER A 6 7.44 0.17 -15.69
C SER A 6 8.70 0.69 -16.40
N ASN A 7 9.67 1.22 -15.64
CA ASN A 7 10.98 1.64 -16.15
C ASN A 7 10.90 2.64 -17.31
N ARG A 8 10.19 3.75 -17.09
CA ARG A 8 9.96 4.80 -18.09
C ARG A 8 10.35 6.20 -17.63
N GLY A 9 10.94 6.34 -16.44
CA GLY A 9 11.27 7.65 -15.85
C GLY A 9 10.03 8.50 -15.60
N LEU A 10 8.88 7.87 -15.31
CA LEU A 10 7.63 8.58 -15.05
C LEU A 10 7.72 9.30 -13.70
N THR A 11 7.47 10.61 -13.70
CA THR A 11 7.41 11.41 -12.47
C THR A 11 6.00 11.48 -11.85
N SER A 12 5.00 10.94 -12.55
CA SER A 12 3.59 10.89 -12.13
C SER A 12 2.83 9.81 -12.89
N VAL A 13 1.64 9.44 -12.41
CA VAL A 13 0.71 8.53 -13.11
C VAL A 13 0.25 9.18 -14.43
N PRO A 14 0.40 8.51 -15.60
CA PRO A 14 -0.06 9.05 -16.88
C PRO A 14 -1.58 9.13 -16.99
N GLU A 15 -2.09 10.12 -17.73
CA GLU A 15 -3.54 10.35 -17.88
C GLU A 15 -4.20 9.50 -18.99
N ASP A 16 -3.40 8.93 -19.90
CA ASP A 16 -3.85 8.25 -21.12
C ASP A 16 -4.02 6.72 -20.97
N ILE A 17 -4.16 6.24 -19.74
CA ILE A 17 -4.39 4.82 -19.45
C ILE A 17 -5.85 4.47 -19.74
N ALA A 18 -6.07 3.36 -20.45
CA ALA A 18 -7.41 2.90 -20.78
C ALA A 18 -8.26 2.58 -19.51
N PRO A 19 -9.52 3.04 -19.42
CA PRO A 19 -10.38 2.84 -18.24
C PRO A 19 -10.67 1.37 -17.88
N ASP A 20 -10.53 0.45 -18.84
CA ASP A 20 -10.76 -0.99 -18.67
C ASP A 20 -9.54 -1.76 -18.12
N VAL A 21 -8.50 -1.04 -17.67
CA VAL A 21 -7.32 -1.62 -17.02
C VAL A 21 -7.71 -2.41 -15.77
N THR A 22 -7.12 -3.59 -15.63
CA THR A 22 -7.28 -4.48 -14.46
C THR A 22 -5.97 -4.70 -13.72
N HIS A 23 -4.84 -4.61 -14.42
CA HIS A 23 -3.50 -4.69 -13.86
C HIS A 23 -2.71 -3.51 -14.41
N LEU A 24 -2.20 -2.65 -13.53
CA LEU A 24 -1.45 -1.46 -13.91
C LEU A 24 -0.10 -1.46 -13.21
N TYR A 25 0.96 -1.59 -13.99
CA TYR A 25 2.33 -1.63 -13.48
C TYR A 25 3.02 -0.31 -13.77
N LEU A 26 3.40 0.38 -12.71
CA LEU A 26 4.08 1.68 -12.68
C LEU A 26 5.40 1.59 -11.90
N ASN A 27 5.90 0.38 -11.68
CA ASN A 27 7.11 0.16 -10.89
C ASN A 27 8.37 0.60 -11.60
N ASP A 28 9.43 0.85 -10.84
CA ASP A 28 10.72 1.30 -11.39
C ASP A 28 10.54 2.62 -12.15
N ASN A 29 10.08 3.66 -11.45
CA ASN A 29 9.86 5.00 -12.00
C ASN A 29 10.23 6.05 -10.93
N ASP A 30 10.06 7.33 -11.24
CA ASP A 30 10.40 8.46 -10.38
C ASP A 30 9.15 9.14 -9.78
N ILE A 31 8.08 8.36 -9.54
CA ILE A 31 6.82 8.90 -9.01
C ILE A 31 7.02 9.26 -7.54
N THR A 32 6.74 10.52 -7.19
CA THR A 32 6.96 11.04 -5.83
C THR A 32 5.70 11.14 -4.98
N ARG A 33 4.52 11.13 -5.62
CA ARG A 33 3.23 11.24 -4.94
C ARG A 33 2.11 10.65 -5.77
N ILE A 34 1.10 10.11 -5.10
CA ILE A 34 -0.19 9.75 -5.71
C ILE A 34 -1.22 10.81 -5.36
N ARG A 35 -1.76 11.48 -6.37
CA ARG A 35 -2.79 12.51 -6.25
C ARG A 35 -4.18 11.87 -6.16
N GLU A 36 -5.13 12.61 -5.61
CA GLU A 36 -6.54 12.18 -5.55
C GLU A 36 -7.09 11.84 -6.95
N THR A 37 -6.71 12.62 -7.97
CA THR A 37 -7.16 12.47 -9.35
C THR A 37 -6.49 11.32 -10.10
N ASP A 38 -5.49 10.64 -9.54
CA ASP A 38 -4.71 9.67 -10.31
C ASP A 38 -5.52 8.40 -10.62
N PHE A 39 -6.34 7.90 -9.68
CA PHE A 39 -7.16 6.69 -9.89
C PHE A 39 -8.66 6.86 -9.61
N ASN A 40 -9.06 7.90 -8.86
CA ASN A 40 -10.43 8.09 -8.38
C ASN A 40 -11.44 8.10 -9.54
N ASP A 41 -12.37 7.13 -9.51
CA ASP A 41 -13.44 6.90 -10.49
C ASP A 41 -12.95 6.70 -11.95
N LYS A 42 -11.64 6.47 -12.18
CA LYS A 42 -11.05 6.27 -13.52
C LYS A 42 -10.96 4.81 -13.95
N TYR A 43 -10.63 3.92 -13.03
CA TYR A 43 -10.26 2.53 -13.34
C TYR A 43 -11.09 1.53 -12.53
N LEU A 44 -12.38 1.45 -12.87
CA LEU A 44 -13.39 0.67 -12.12
C LEU A 44 -13.06 -0.82 -11.99
N ASN A 45 -12.22 -1.36 -12.88
CA ASN A 45 -11.83 -2.76 -12.90
C ASN A 45 -10.40 -3.01 -12.39
N LEU A 46 -9.69 -1.96 -11.90
CA LEU A 46 -8.31 -2.06 -11.44
C LEU A 46 -8.24 -2.93 -10.18
N ALA A 47 -7.57 -4.07 -10.29
CA ALA A 47 -7.47 -5.09 -9.26
C ALA A 47 -6.02 -5.30 -8.74
N ASP A 48 -5.01 -5.05 -9.57
CA ASP A 48 -3.59 -5.15 -9.20
C ASP A 48 -2.85 -3.86 -9.59
N LEU A 49 -2.31 -3.15 -8.59
CA LEU A 49 -1.55 -1.93 -8.77
C LEU A 49 -0.13 -2.12 -8.22
N ARG A 50 0.86 -1.99 -9.12
CA ARG A 50 2.28 -2.13 -8.81
C ARG A 50 2.98 -0.77 -8.90
N LEU A 51 3.43 -0.27 -7.76
CA LEU A 51 4.11 1.01 -7.58
C LEU A 51 5.47 0.82 -6.90
N GLN A 52 6.01 -0.40 -6.87
CA GLN A 52 7.29 -0.65 -6.21
C GLN A 52 8.46 0.05 -6.91
N VAL A 53 9.53 0.36 -6.17
CA VAL A 53 10.71 1.04 -6.70
C VAL A 53 10.32 2.38 -7.34
N ASN A 54 9.81 3.26 -6.50
CA ASN A 54 9.53 4.66 -6.82
C ASN A 54 10.00 5.53 -5.63
N ASP A 55 9.78 6.84 -5.71
CA ASP A 55 10.11 7.80 -4.66
C ASP A 55 8.86 8.31 -3.91
N ILE A 56 7.81 7.48 -3.80
CA ILE A 56 6.52 7.93 -3.27
C ILE A 56 6.64 8.26 -1.78
N THR A 57 6.43 9.52 -1.44
CA THR A 57 6.41 10.00 -0.05
C THR A 57 4.98 10.17 0.48
N SER A 58 3.98 10.23 -0.41
CA SER A 58 2.59 10.48 -0.02
C SER A 58 1.58 9.91 -1.00
N ILE A 59 0.47 9.43 -0.46
CA ILE A 59 -0.70 8.95 -1.21
C ILE A 59 -1.91 9.69 -0.67
N LYS A 60 -2.60 10.43 -1.54
CA LYS A 60 -3.73 11.25 -1.11
C LYS A 60 -4.95 10.38 -0.78
N SER A 61 -5.58 10.64 0.36
CA SER A 61 -6.87 10.06 0.74
C SER A 61 -7.90 10.24 -0.38
N GLY A 62 -8.74 9.21 -0.60
CA GLY A 62 -9.74 9.18 -1.66
C GLY A 62 -9.21 8.82 -3.06
N CYS A 63 -7.89 8.69 -3.26
CA CYS A 63 -7.33 8.44 -4.59
C CYS A 63 -7.76 7.10 -5.22
N PHE A 64 -8.17 6.11 -4.42
CA PHE A 64 -8.58 4.79 -4.89
C PHE A 64 -10.11 4.59 -4.99
N LYS A 65 -10.89 5.65 -4.78
CA LYS A 65 -12.35 5.59 -4.89
C LYS A 65 -12.78 5.05 -6.25
N GLY A 66 -13.79 4.17 -6.24
CA GLY A 66 -14.31 3.50 -7.43
C GLY A 66 -13.45 2.35 -7.97
N THR A 67 -12.24 2.13 -7.46
CA THR A 67 -11.41 0.98 -7.84
C THR A 67 -11.80 -0.27 -7.07
N ILE A 68 -11.32 -1.44 -7.52
CA ILE A 68 -11.54 -2.74 -6.87
C ILE A 68 -10.21 -3.40 -6.51
N ILE A 69 -9.22 -2.60 -6.11
CA ILE A 69 -7.85 -3.06 -5.87
C ILE A 69 -7.87 -4.18 -4.82
N LYS A 70 -7.27 -5.31 -5.20
CA LYS A 70 -7.05 -6.48 -4.35
C LYS A 70 -5.59 -6.54 -3.88
N LEU A 71 -4.66 -6.15 -4.76
CA LEU A 71 -3.23 -6.18 -4.52
C LEU A 71 -2.64 -4.80 -4.74
N LEU A 72 -2.02 -4.25 -3.69
CA LEU A 72 -1.30 -2.99 -3.74
C LEU A 72 0.16 -3.22 -3.34
N ASN A 73 1.07 -2.98 -4.27
CA ASN A 73 2.51 -3.11 -4.04
C ASN A 73 3.18 -1.74 -4.02
N LEU A 74 3.63 -1.32 -2.84
CA LEU A 74 4.32 -0.07 -2.56
C LEU A 74 5.75 -0.31 -2.02
N ASN A 75 6.30 -1.51 -2.23
CA ASN A 75 7.65 -1.85 -1.81
C ASN A 75 8.71 -0.87 -2.35
N SER A 76 9.74 -0.54 -1.57
CA SER A 76 10.83 0.33 -2.01
C SER A 76 10.30 1.71 -2.43
N ASN A 77 9.71 2.42 -1.48
CA ASN A 77 9.26 3.81 -1.57
C ASN A 77 9.71 4.57 -0.31
N LYS A 78 9.21 5.80 -0.10
CA LYS A 78 9.60 6.69 1.01
C LYS A 78 8.41 7.03 1.92
N LEU A 79 7.48 6.08 2.08
CA LEU A 79 6.31 6.29 2.93
C LEU A 79 6.70 6.24 4.40
N THR A 80 6.23 7.22 5.18
CA THR A 80 6.47 7.29 6.63
C THR A 80 5.30 6.78 7.48
N SER A 81 4.16 6.49 6.85
CA SER A 81 2.94 5.98 7.48
C SER A 81 2.17 5.06 6.54
N ILE A 82 1.17 4.35 7.05
CA ILE A 82 0.24 3.59 6.20
C ILE A 82 -0.65 4.60 5.45
N PRO A 83 -0.84 4.47 4.13
CA PRO A 83 -1.76 5.34 3.41
C PRO A 83 -3.21 5.06 3.81
N ASP A 84 -4.09 6.05 3.61
CA ASP A 84 -5.53 5.85 3.76
C ASP A 84 -6.07 4.97 2.63
N LEU A 85 -6.61 3.80 2.99
CA LEU A 85 -7.09 2.75 2.10
C LEU A 85 -8.58 2.44 2.31
N HIS A 86 -9.35 3.33 2.95
CA HIS A 86 -10.78 3.09 3.24
C HIS A 86 -11.59 2.72 1.99
N GLU A 87 -11.31 3.38 0.87
CA GLU A 87 -11.99 3.16 -0.42
C GLU A 87 -11.86 1.72 -0.95
N VAL A 88 -10.81 1.00 -0.56
CA VAL A 88 -10.52 -0.36 -1.01
C VAL A 88 -10.55 -1.37 0.14
N SER A 89 -11.01 -0.96 1.32
CA SER A 89 -11.13 -1.81 2.52
C SER A 89 -11.90 -3.12 2.29
N ASN A 90 -12.92 -3.07 1.43
CA ASN A 90 -13.77 -4.19 1.08
C ASN A 90 -13.21 -5.10 -0.03
N THR A 91 -12.08 -4.75 -0.65
CA THR A 91 -11.50 -5.52 -1.77
C THR A 91 -10.04 -5.89 -1.54
N LEU A 92 -9.28 -5.09 -0.79
CA LEU A 92 -7.84 -5.26 -0.58
C LEU A 92 -7.56 -6.52 0.24
N THR A 93 -6.81 -7.44 -0.35
CA THR A 93 -6.39 -8.69 0.29
C THR A 93 -4.88 -8.80 0.47
N GLY A 94 -4.11 -7.94 -0.19
CA GLY A 94 -2.66 -7.94 -0.14
C GLY A 94 -2.05 -6.55 -0.18
N LEU A 95 -1.24 -6.23 0.82
CA LEU A 95 -0.53 -4.97 0.94
C LEU A 95 0.96 -5.23 1.18
N ASN A 96 1.80 -4.70 0.29
CA ASN A 96 3.25 -4.79 0.41
C ASN A 96 3.86 -3.40 0.57
N LEU A 97 4.45 -3.15 1.74
CA LEU A 97 5.09 -1.92 2.16
C LEU A 97 6.55 -2.17 2.60
N ILE A 98 7.16 -3.26 2.14
CA ILE A 98 8.57 -3.56 2.41
C ILE A 98 9.46 -2.38 2.00
N SER A 99 10.56 -2.13 2.70
CA SER A 99 11.53 -1.09 2.34
C SER A 99 10.88 0.28 2.16
N ASN A 100 10.23 0.75 3.22
CA ASN A 100 9.75 2.13 3.34
C ASN A 100 10.35 2.75 4.61
N GLU A 101 9.88 3.93 5.00
CA GLU A 101 10.37 4.70 6.16
C GLU A 101 9.31 4.72 7.28
N ILE A 102 8.45 3.70 7.37
CA ILE A 102 7.31 3.70 8.30
C ILE A 102 7.82 3.52 9.73
N THR A 103 7.50 4.47 10.60
CA THR A 103 7.98 4.50 12.00
C THR A 103 6.97 3.96 13.00
N THR A 104 5.68 4.13 12.72
CA THR A 104 4.58 3.75 13.63
C THR A 104 3.39 3.25 12.84
N ILE A 105 2.61 2.39 13.46
CA ILE A 105 1.30 1.95 12.96
C ILE A 105 0.30 2.10 14.08
N THR A 106 -0.83 2.73 13.79
CA THR A 106 -1.95 2.92 14.71
C THR A 106 -3.05 1.91 14.45
N PHE A 107 -3.95 1.74 15.42
CA PHE A 107 -5.14 0.91 15.25
C PHE A 107 -6.03 1.42 14.10
N ASP A 108 -6.24 2.73 14.00
CA ASP A 108 -7.13 3.34 13.01
C ASP A 108 -6.62 3.17 11.57
N GLU A 109 -5.30 3.06 11.37
CA GLU A 109 -4.71 2.86 10.03
C GLU A 109 -4.98 1.47 9.43
N LEU A 110 -5.24 0.45 10.24
CA LEU A 110 -5.35 -0.94 9.78
C LEU A 110 -6.65 -1.65 10.18
N SER A 111 -7.35 -1.21 11.23
CA SER A 111 -8.50 -1.92 11.79
C SER A 111 -9.65 -2.16 10.82
N TYR A 112 -9.79 -1.29 9.81
CA TYR A 112 -10.82 -1.42 8.77
C TYR A 112 -10.43 -2.39 7.64
N LEU A 113 -9.16 -2.81 7.52
CA LEU A 113 -8.66 -3.71 6.46
C LEU A 113 -8.93 -5.19 6.79
N THR A 114 -10.16 -5.51 7.16
CA THR A 114 -10.56 -6.83 7.70
C THR A 114 -10.40 -8.00 6.72
N LYS A 115 -10.31 -7.73 5.40
CA LYS A 115 -10.08 -8.73 4.34
C LYS A 115 -8.61 -8.95 3.99
N LEU A 116 -7.69 -8.20 4.60
CA LEU A 116 -6.28 -8.30 4.31
C LEU A 116 -5.75 -9.67 4.76
N THR A 117 -5.19 -10.42 3.82
CA THR A 117 -4.67 -11.77 4.06
C THR A 117 -3.16 -11.79 4.24
N PHE A 118 -2.47 -10.79 3.66
CA PHE A 118 -1.06 -10.58 3.89
C PHE A 118 -0.71 -9.09 3.97
N LEU A 119 0.17 -8.79 4.93
CA LEU A 119 0.75 -7.48 5.17
C LEU A 119 2.26 -7.62 5.31
N TYR A 120 3.01 -6.99 4.42
CA TYR A 120 4.47 -7.02 4.47
C TYR A 120 5.03 -5.64 4.80
N LEU A 121 5.78 -5.57 5.89
CA LEU A 121 6.34 -4.35 6.48
C LEU A 121 7.83 -4.51 6.78
N SER A 122 8.49 -5.54 6.26
CA SER A 122 9.93 -5.75 6.48
C SER A 122 10.76 -4.57 5.99
N ASN A 123 11.90 -4.32 6.63
CA ASN A 123 12.79 -3.21 6.33
C ASN A 123 12.06 -1.85 6.41
N ASN A 124 11.55 -1.55 7.59
CA ASN A 124 10.97 -0.25 7.97
C ASN A 124 11.60 0.19 9.30
N HIS A 125 11.06 1.23 9.92
CA HIS A 125 11.55 1.80 11.18
C HIS A 125 10.58 1.60 12.34
N LEU A 126 9.77 0.54 12.29
CA LEU A 126 8.79 0.23 13.32
C LEU A 126 9.48 -0.15 14.63
N THR A 127 9.19 0.59 15.70
CA THR A 127 9.62 0.24 17.07
C THR A 127 8.55 -0.53 17.84
N THR A 128 7.29 -0.29 17.53
CA THR A 128 6.15 -0.94 18.18
C THR A 128 5.08 -1.30 17.15
N LEU A 129 4.18 -2.20 17.53
CA LEU A 129 3.01 -2.57 16.74
C LEU A 129 1.78 -2.66 17.64
N PRO A 130 0.59 -2.25 17.15
CA PRO A 130 -0.66 -2.55 17.82
C PRO A 130 -0.90 -4.07 17.80
N ASP A 131 -1.81 -4.56 18.65
CA ASP A 131 -2.21 -5.97 18.65
C ASP A 131 -3.05 -6.31 17.41
N ILE A 132 -2.36 -6.42 16.28
CA ILE A 132 -2.91 -6.71 14.95
C ILE A 132 -3.75 -7.99 14.95
N ALA A 133 -3.38 -8.97 15.78
CA ALA A 133 -4.10 -10.23 15.86
C ALA A 133 -5.54 -10.06 16.38
N GLN A 134 -5.79 -9.01 17.18
CA GLN A 134 -7.11 -8.73 17.74
C GLN A 134 -8.11 -8.22 16.69
N PHE A 135 -7.65 -7.52 15.63
CA PHE A 135 -8.54 -6.78 14.73
C PHE A 135 -8.36 -7.07 13.23
N MET A 136 -7.40 -7.91 12.83
CA MET A 136 -7.24 -8.35 11.44
C MET A 136 -7.50 -9.86 11.29
N PRO A 137 -8.78 -10.30 11.30
CA PRO A 137 -9.15 -11.72 11.40
C PRO A 137 -8.76 -12.56 10.17
N SER A 138 -8.57 -11.92 9.00
CA SER A 138 -8.18 -12.62 7.76
C SER A 138 -6.67 -12.72 7.56
N LEU A 139 -5.87 -12.08 8.43
CA LEU A 139 -4.43 -11.95 8.22
C LEU A 139 -3.72 -13.27 8.52
N ASN A 140 -3.16 -13.88 7.47
CA ASN A 140 -2.47 -15.16 7.55
C ASN A 140 -0.95 -15.03 7.40
N LYS A 141 -0.48 -13.89 6.89
CA LYS A 141 0.95 -13.64 6.64
C LYS A 141 1.32 -12.21 7.03
N LEU A 142 2.14 -12.09 8.07
CA LEU A 142 2.72 -10.83 8.52
C LEU A 142 4.24 -10.92 8.42
N ARG A 143 4.88 -9.95 7.75
CA ARG A 143 6.35 -9.87 7.66
C ARG A 143 6.84 -8.59 8.30
N LEU A 144 7.67 -8.73 9.33
CA LEU A 144 8.17 -7.63 10.16
C LEU A 144 9.69 -7.63 10.30
N LYS A 145 10.40 -8.59 9.66
CA LYS A 145 11.86 -8.71 9.71
C LYS A 145 12.51 -7.36 9.36
N GLU A 146 13.66 -7.05 9.97
CA GLU A 146 14.40 -5.81 9.68
C GLU A 146 13.61 -4.55 10.07
N ASN A 147 12.88 -4.63 11.19
CA ASN A 147 12.40 -3.46 11.92
C ASN A 147 13.07 -3.44 13.30
N PRO A 148 13.37 -2.26 13.85
CA PRO A 148 13.91 -2.10 15.20
C PRO A 148 12.82 -2.29 16.26
N LEU A 149 12.05 -3.38 16.18
CA LEU A 149 10.95 -3.66 17.11
C LEU A 149 11.51 -3.83 18.51
N ASP A 150 11.08 -2.97 19.43
CA ASP A 150 11.34 -3.14 20.84
C ASP A 150 10.62 -4.41 21.28
N CYS A 151 11.41 -5.38 21.74
CA CYS A 151 10.86 -6.58 22.35
C CYS A 151 10.24 -6.17 23.68
N CYS A 152 8.97 -5.78 23.68
CA CYS A 152 8.20 -5.54 24.89
C CYS A 152 8.02 -6.86 25.68
N CYS A 153 9.04 -7.25 26.44
CA CYS A 153 8.90 -8.06 27.64
C CYS A 153 8.87 -7.12 28.85
N SER A 154 7.88 -6.23 28.93
CA SER A 154 7.53 -5.60 30.19
C SER A 154 6.42 -6.44 30.81
N ASN A 155 6.83 -7.45 31.59
CA ASN A 155 6.00 -8.02 32.64
C ASN A 155 5.56 -6.88 33.56
N VAL A 156 4.30 -6.48 33.49
CA VAL A 156 3.58 -5.81 34.59
C VAL A 156 2.23 -6.46 34.73
#